data_AF-A0A0W8F0L5-F1
#
_entry.id   AF-A0A0W8F0L5-F1
#
_cell.length_a   1.000
_cell.length_b   1.000
_cell.length_c   1.000
_cell.angle_alpha   90.00
_cell.angle_beta   90.00
_cell.angle_gamma   90.00
#
_symmetry.space_group_name_H-M   'P 1'
#
loop_
_entity.id
_entity.type
_entity.pdbx_description
1 polymer ?
#
loop_
_entity_poly.entity_id
_entity_poly.type
_entity_poly.pdbx_seq_one_letter_code
_entity_poly.pdbx_strand_id
1 'polypeptide(L)' 'MKQSNTLILAKETKEEMLAELKTYFLKERGEEIGDLGSTLILDFICEKLAPEFYNQGVRDSCHCMKEMIEDVLSIQK' A
#
# COMPACT_ATOMS: atom_id res chain seq x y z
N MET A 1 -16.50 -13.36 6.67
CA MET A 1 -15.69 -12.69 7.71
C MET A 1 -14.55 -11.98 6.99
N LYS A 2 -14.66 -10.67 6.73
CA LYS A 2 -13.51 -9.91 6.20
C LYS A 2 -12.51 -9.81 7.34
N GLN A 3 -11.34 -10.43 7.18
CA GLN A 3 -10.26 -10.25 8.14
C GLN A 3 -9.87 -8.78 8.11
N SER A 4 -10.15 -8.05 9.18
CA SER A 4 -9.63 -6.72 9.42
C SER A 4 -8.16 -6.84 9.78
N ASN A 5 -7.31 -7.15 8.80
CA ASN A 5 -5.87 -7.00 8.96
C ASN A 5 -5.57 -5.50 8.85
N THR A 6 -5.61 -4.82 10.00
CA THR A 6 -5.10 -3.46 10.11
C THR A 6 -3.62 -3.49 9.73
N LEU A 7 -3.27 -2.83 8.63
CA LEU A 7 -1.89 -2.66 8.19
C LEU A 7 -1.10 -2.00 9.32
N ILE A 8 -0.16 -2.71 9.93
CA ILE A 8 0.70 -2.17 10.99
C ILE A 8 1.94 -1.57 10.32
N LEU A 9 2.04 -0.24 10.37
CA LEU A 9 3.21 0.50 9.90
C LEU A 9 4.19 0.72 11.05
N ALA A 10 5.48 0.66 10.75
CA ALA A 10 6.51 1.16 11.68
C ALA A 10 6.29 2.66 11.93
N LYS A 11 6.61 3.11 13.14
CA LYS A 11 6.39 4.51 13.54
C LYS A 11 7.08 5.50 12.60
N GLU A 12 8.35 5.26 12.28
CA GLU A 12 9.15 6.09 11.37
C GLU A 12 8.51 6.17 9.98
N THR A 13 8.11 5.03 9.41
CA THR A 13 7.40 4.98 8.12
C THR A 13 6.08 5.74 8.17
N LYS A 14 5.30 5.61 9.26
CA LYS A 14 4.05 6.38 9.41
C LYS A 14 4.32 7.88 9.42
N GLU A 15 5.35 8.34 10.14
CA GLU A 15 5.72 9.75 10.21
C GLU A 15 6.17 10.31 8.84
N GLU A 16 6.97 9.54 8.09
CA GLU A 16 7.37 9.89 6.72
C GLU A 16 6.17 10.01 5.79
N MET A 17 5.26 9.03 5.80
CA MET A 17 4.05 9.04 4.99
C MET A 17 3.14 10.24 5.31
N LEU A 18 3.03 10.60 6.59
CA LEU A 18 2.27 11.79 7.01
C LEU A 18 2.92 13.08 6.50
N ALA A 19 4.25 13.19 6.55
CA ALA A 19 4.98 14.33 6.02
C ALA A 19 4.81 14.47 4.50
N GLU A 20 4.85 13.36 3.77
CA GLU A 20 4.56 13.35 2.33
C GLU A 20 3.14 13.79 2.02
N LEU A 21 2.15 13.28 2.76
CA LEU A 21 0.75 13.68 2.62
C LEU A 21 0.56 15.19 2.81
N LYS A 22 1.12 15.76 3.87
CA LYS A 22 1.08 17.21 4.12
C LYS A 22 1.73 18.00 2.99
N THR A 23 2.89 17.53 2.53
CA THR A 23 3.64 18.16 1.44
C THR A 23 2.85 18.13 0.12
N TYR A 24 2.21 17.00 -0.18
CA TYR A 24 1.38 16.84 -1.37
C TYR A 24 0.19 17.79 -1.35
N PHE A 25 -0.54 17.88 -0.23
CA PHE A 25 -1.68 18.79 -0.10
C PHE A 25 -1.27 20.25 -0.23
N LEU A 26 -0.15 20.64 0.38
CA LEU A 26 0.37 22.00 0.24
C LEU A 26 0.76 22.31 -1.22
N LYS A 27 1.45 21.39 -1.90
CA LYS A 27 1.93 21.62 -3.28
C LYS A 27 0.81 21.59 -4.31
N GLU A 28 -0.05 20.58 -4.26
CA GLU A 28 -1.04 20.33 -5.30
C GLU A 28 -2.36 21.08 -5.06
N ARG A 29 -2.67 21.39 -3.78
CA ARG A 29 -3.95 22.00 -3.39
C ARG A 29 -3.79 23.35 -2.71
N GLY A 30 -2.56 23.78 -2.41
CA GLY A 30 -2.32 25.00 -1.63
C GLY A 30 -2.85 24.92 -0.20
N GLU A 31 -3.12 23.70 0.30
CA GLU A 31 -3.79 23.46 1.57
C GLU A 31 -2.81 22.93 2.61
N GLU A 32 -2.60 23.68 3.70
CA GLU A 32 -1.86 23.18 4.86
C GLU A 32 -2.78 22.29 5.70
N ILE A 33 -2.51 20.98 5.70
CA ILE A 33 -3.20 20.04 6.58
C ILE A 33 -2.37 19.76 7.84
N GLY A 34 -3.02 19.83 9.00
CA GLY A 34 -2.40 19.51 10.29
C GLY A 34 -2.25 18.01 10.54
N ASP A 35 -1.58 17.64 11.63
CA ASP A 35 -1.30 16.24 12.01
C ASP A 35 -2.56 15.35 12.05
N LEU A 36 -3.64 15.86 12.64
CA LEU A 36 -4.90 15.13 12.72
C LEU A 36 -5.49 14.87 11.34
N GLY A 37 -5.48 15.87 10.45
CA GLY A 37 -6.00 15.75 9.10
C GLY A 37 -5.22 14.73 8.27
N SER A 38 -3.88 14.83 8.28
CA SER A 38 -3.03 13.84 7.60
C SER A 38 -3.21 12.44 8.17
N THR A 39 -3.41 12.30 9.49
CA THR A 39 -3.61 11.00 10.15
C THR A 39 -4.92 10.35 9.72
N LEU A 40 -6.02 11.11 9.71
CA LEU A 40 -7.32 10.60 9.27
C LEU A 40 -7.30 10.14 7.81
N ILE A 41 -6.60 10.87 6.94
CA ILE A 41 -6.44 10.50 5.53
C ILE A 41 -5.63 9.21 5.41
N LEU A 42 -4.48 9.13 6.10
CA LEU A 42 -3.62 7.95 6.06
C LEU A 42 -4.36 6.72 6.61
N ASP A 43 -5.07 6.86 7.73
CA ASP A 43 -5.85 5.77 8.33
C ASP A 43 -6.96 5.31 7.37
N PHE A 44 -7.65 6.23 6.67
CA PHE A 44 -8.62 5.86 5.63
C PHE A 44 -7.97 5.06 4.49
N ILE A 45 -6.80 5.48 4.00
CA ILE A 45 -6.07 4.77 2.95
C ILE A 45 -5.70 3.36 3.44
N CYS A 46 -5.16 3.23 4.64
CA CYS A 46 -4.77 1.95 5.23
C CYS A 46 -5.96 1.02 5.44
N GLU A 47 -7.11 1.52 5.88
CA GLU A 47 -8.28 0.67 6.15
C GLU A 47 -9.09 0.32 4.91
N LYS A 48 -9.21 1.24 3.94
CA LYS A 48 -10.13 1.08 2.81
C LYS A 48 -9.44 0.72 1.51
N LEU A 49 -8.23 1.22 1.27
CA LEU A 49 -7.55 1.07 -0.02
C LEU A 49 -6.42 0.03 0.03
N ALA A 50 -5.63 0.02 1.10
CA ALA A 50 -4.48 -0.88 1.23
C ALA A 50 -4.81 -2.37 1.03
N PRO A 51 -5.96 -2.92 1.49
CA PRO A 51 -6.29 -4.32 1.23
C PRO A 51 -6.32 -4.69 -0.25
N GLU A 52 -6.82 -3.81 -1.12
CA GLU A 52 -6.88 -4.14 -2.55
C GLU A 52 -5.54 -4.04 -3.25
N PHE A 53 -4.70 -3.08 -2.86
CA PHE A 53 -3.32 -3.03 -3.35
C PHE A 53 -2.53 -4.27 -2.90
N TYR A 54 -2.67 -4.69 -1.64
CA TYR A 54 -1.96 -5.86 -1.11
C TYR A 54 -2.44 -7.15 -1.79
N ASN A 55 -3.76 -7.34 -1.91
CA ASN A 55 -4.35 -8.48 -2.60
C ASN A 55 -3.90 -8.55 -4.07
N GLN A 56 -3.83 -7.40 -4.75
CA GLN A 56 -3.32 -7.34 -6.10
C GLN A 56 -1.83 -7.72 -6.16
N GLY A 57 -0.99 -7.16 -5.29
CA GLY A 57 0.43 -7.50 -5.22
C GLY A 57 0.69 -8.99 -4.95
N VAL A 58 -0.12 -9.64 -4.12
CA VAL A 58 -0.07 -11.09 -3.90
C VAL A 58 -0.43 -11.84 -5.19
N ARG A 59 -1.50 -11.46 -5.88
CA ARG A 59 -1.89 -12.09 -7.16
C ARG A 59 -0.81 -11.93 -8.23
N ASP A 60 -0.22 -10.75 -8.35
CA ASP A 60 0.84 -10.47 -9.32
C ASP A 60 2.09 -11.29 -9.01
N SER A 61 2.45 -11.41 -7.73
CA SER A 61 3.56 -12.27 -7.28
C SER A 61 3.30 -13.74 -7.58
N CYS A 62 2.07 -14.23 -7.36
CA CYS A 62 1.68 -15.59 -7.73
C CYS A 62 1.70 -15.81 -9.24
N HIS A 63 1.34 -14.82 -10.04
CA HIS A 63 1.39 -14.91 -11.50
C HIS A 63 2.84 -15.01 -11.99
N CYS A 64 3.70 -14.10 -11.55
CA CYS A 64 5.13 -14.12 -11.86
C CYS A 64 5.79 -15.46 -11.48
N MET A 65 5.46 -16.01 -10.30
CA MET A 65 5.96 -17.32 -9.88
C MET A 65 5.50 -18.45 -10.80
N LYS A 66 4.25 -18.40 -11.29
CA LYS A 66 3.72 -19.41 -12.21
C LYS A 66 4.46 -19.38 -13.55
N GLU A 67 4.68 -18.19 -14.10
CA GLU A 67 5.44 -18.01 -15.36
C GLU A 67 6.85 -18.61 -15.20
N MET A 68 7.54 -18.30 -14.11
CA MET A 68 8.87 -18.86 -13.83
C MET A 68 8.84 -20.40 -13.72
N ILE A 69 7.80 -20.98 -13.10
CA ILE A 69 7.66 -22.43 -12.99
C ILE A 69 7.40 -23.06 -14.37
N GLU A 70 6.55 -22.45 -15.19
CA GLU A 70 6.25 -22.91 -16.55
C GLU A 70 7.51 -22.90 -17.43
N ASP A 71 8.33 -21.85 -17.33
CA ASP A 71 9.63 -21.75 -18.00
C ASP A 71 10.56 -22.90 -17.61
N VAL A 72 10.69 -23.18 -16.31
CA VAL A 72 11.54 -24.28 -15.81
C VAL A 72 11.03 -25.65 -16.29
N LEU A 73 9.71 -25.87 -16.27
CA LEU A 73 9.11 -27.13 -16.73
C LEU A 73 9.27 -27.35 -18.23
N SER A 74 9.34 -26.27 -19.03
CA SER A 74 9.55 -26.36 -20.47
C SER A 74 10.89 -27.03 -20.83
N ILE A 75 11.89 -26.98 -19.94
CA ILE A 75 13.23 -27.56 -20.12
C ILE A 75 13.20 -29.09 -20.00
N GLN A 76 12.19 -29.69 -19.34
CA GLN A 76 12.07 -31.15 -19.21
C GLN A 76 11.48 -31.84 -20.45
N LYS A 77 11.20 -31.11 -21.53
CA LYS A 77 10.71 -31.66 -22.80
C LYS A 77 11.83 -31.98 -23.78
#